data_AF-A0A7S1VEE4-F1
#
_entry.id   AF-A0A7S1VEE4-F1
#
_cell.length_a   1.000
_cell.length_b   1.000
_cell.length_c   1.000
_cell.angle_alpha   90.00
_cell.angle_beta   90.00
_cell.angle_gamma   90.00
#
_symmetry.space_group_name_H-M   'P 1'
#
loop_
_entity.id
_entity.type
_entity.pdbx_description
1 polymer ?
#
loop_
_entity_poly.entity_id
_entity_poly.type
_entity_poly.pdbx_seq_one_letter_code
_entity_poly.pdbx_strand_id
1 'polypeptide(L)'
;IQSTLRGQDVPWQDAGTHELLFVPRSSTVLPLVASCVAAAFRITFVDFHTLRGAPCVPVRTCPRCGRSVSATTGNCVCGENVNQCRSCRNINYDEPDAFLCNSCGFFRHVNMRVDIQVGESYRWPAVTDAASRRHAEKAREECVEEVATRLFEWEGTQAFLRHAVEADRAHLSMANVGIAATIQFPNESSDPRLVHRGSDDD
;
A
#
# COMPACT_ATOMS: atom_id res chain seq x y z
N ILE A 1 24.88 21.69 0.40
CA ILE A 1 24.50 20.57 -0.50
C ILE A 1 23.05 20.22 -0.16
N GLN A 2 22.10 20.95 -0.75
CA GLN A 2 20.69 20.56 -0.74
C GLN A 2 20.52 19.56 -1.88
N SER A 3 20.60 18.27 -1.58
CA SER A 3 20.12 17.24 -2.50
C SER A 3 18.61 17.18 -2.38
N THR A 4 17.93 18.18 -2.95
CA THR A 4 16.50 18.08 -3.22
C THR A 4 16.32 16.98 -4.26
N LEU A 5 16.09 15.74 -3.81
CA LEU A 5 15.32 14.75 -4.56
C LEU A 5 13.87 15.26 -4.64
N ARG A 6 13.65 16.43 -5.25
CA ARG A 6 12.33 16.87 -5.70
C ARG A 6 12.03 16.11 -6.98
N GLY A 7 11.77 14.81 -6.81
CA GLY A 7 10.95 14.07 -7.76
C GLY A 7 9.54 14.62 -7.63
N GLN A 8 9.08 15.22 -8.72
CA GLN A 8 7.71 15.65 -8.98
C GLN A 8 6.70 14.64 -8.42
N ASP A 9 5.65 15.11 -7.73
CA ASP A 9 4.36 14.45 -7.39
C ASP A 9 4.20 12.95 -7.69
N VAL A 10 5.16 12.11 -7.27
CA VAL A 10 4.99 10.67 -7.34
C VAL A 10 4.10 10.33 -6.15
N PRO A 11 2.92 9.72 -6.35
CA PRO A 11 2.09 9.28 -5.25
C PRO A 11 2.91 8.26 -4.44
N TRP A 12 3.39 8.68 -3.28
CA TRP A 12 4.05 7.78 -2.34
C TRP A 12 3.01 6.74 -1.93
N GLN A 13 3.26 5.49 -2.25
CA GLN A 13 2.42 4.40 -1.77
C GLN A 13 2.76 4.14 -0.29
N ASP A 14 1.76 4.24 0.58
CA ASP A 14 1.93 3.89 1.98
C ASP A 14 2.10 2.37 2.10
N ALA A 15 3.22 1.96 2.68
CA ALA A 15 3.54 0.56 2.95
C ALA A 15 2.95 0.09 4.29
N GLY A 16 2.57 1.02 5.17
CA GLY A 16 2.03 0.74 6.50
C GLY A 16 2.70 1.56 7.59
N THR A 17 2.01 1.66 8.72
CA THR A 17 2.50 2.31 9.95
C THR A 17 2.67 1.26 11.03
N HIS A 18 3.80 1.27 11.73
CA HIS A 18 4.02 0.45 12.91
C HIS A 18 4.41 1.30 14.11
N GLU A 19 3.80 0.98 15.25
CA GLU A 19 4.20 1.51 16.54
C GLU A 19 5.38 0.67 17.07
N LEU A 20 6.49 1.34 17.35
CA LEU A 20 7.64 0.72 17.99
C LEU A 20 7.54 0.94 19.50
N LEU A 21 7.50 -0.15 20.26
CA LEU A 21 7.60 -0.07 21.71
C LEU A 21 8.96 0.53 22.11
N PHE A 22 8.93 1.51 23.01
CA PHE A 22 10.13 2.15 23.54
C PHE A 22 10.79 1.29 24.64
N VAL A 23 11.21 0.09 24.24
CA VAL A 23 11.98 -0.85 25.07
C VAL A 23 13.37 -1.03 24.47
N PRO A 24 14.41 -1.34 25.28
CA PRO A 24 15.74 -1.61 24.74
C PRO A 24 15.68 -2.70 23.67
N ARG A 25 16.19 -2.39 22.46
CA ARG A 25 16.24 -3.31 21.31
C ARG A 25 14.88 -3.77 20.80
N SER A 26 13.93 -2.86 20.60
CA SER A 26 12.73 -3.17 19.82
C SER A 26 13.07 -3.33 18.33
N SER A 27 12.48 -4.33 17.70
CA SER A 27 12.47 -4.52 16.26
C SER A 27 11.05 -4.89 15.82
N THR A 28 10.70 -4.49 14.61
CA THR A 28 9.45 -4.90 13.96
C THR A 28 9.75 -5.26 12.51
N VAL A 29 8.91 -6.11 11.94
CA VAL A 29 8.94 -6.45 10.52
C VAL A 29 7.64 -5.95 9.92
N LEU A 30 7.75 -5.07 8.93
CA LEU A 30 6.61 -4.62 8.14
C LEU A 30 6.51 -5.50 6.89
N PRO A 31 5.57 -6.47 6.83
CA PRO A 31 5.34 -7.22 5.60
C PRO A 31 4.69 -6.30 4.56
N LEU A 32 5.28 -6.22 3.37
CA LEU A 32 4.65 -5.56 2.24
C LEU A 32 3.51 -6.45 1.72
N VAL A 33 2.31 -5.88 1.59
CA VAL A 33 1.08 -6.61 1.18
C VAL A 33 1.21 -7.22 -0.22
N ALA A 34 2.10 -6.66 -1.05
CA ALA A 34 2.45 -7.19 -2.36
C ALA A 34 3.94 -6.93 -2.64
N SER A 35 4.56 -7.80 -3.45
CA SER A 35 5.89 -7.53 -4.01
C SER A 35 5.83 -6.25 -4.85
N CYS A 36 6.55 -5.22 -4.44
CA CYS A 36 6.60 -3.94 -5.13
C CYS A 36 8.01 -3.66 -5.66
N VAL A 37 8.06 -2.96 -6.80
CA VAL A 37 9.29 -2.39 -7.32
C VAL A 37 9.37 -0.95 -6.81
N ALA A 38 10.42 -0.60 -6.08
CA ALA A 38 10.61 0.72 -5.52
C ALA A 38 11.96 1.30 -5.93
N ALA A 39 11.97 2.55 -6.41
CA ALA A 39 13.19 3.30 -6.69
C ALA A 39 13.73 4.05 -5.44
N ALA A 40 12.85 4.29 -4.47
CA ALA A 40 13.17 4.96 -3.21
C ALA A 40 12.23 4.47 -2.11
N PHE A 41 12.70 4.51 -0.87
CA PHE A 41 11.89 4.28 0.32
C PHE A 41 11.90 5.54 1.17
N ARG A 42 10.76 5.83 1.81
CA ARG A 42 10.63 6.91 2.77
C ARG A 42 10.16 6.33 4.10
N ILE A 43 10.91 6.62 5.14
CA ILE A 43 10.54 6.31 6.52
C ILE A 43 10.20 7.63 7.18
N THR A 44 8.97 7.75 7.68
CA THR A 44 8.47 8.94 8.35
C THR A 44 8.20 8.61 9.81
N PHE A 45 8.79 9.40 10.71
CA PHE A 45 8.45 9.35 12.13
C PHE A 45 7.25 10.26 12.35
N VAL A 46 6.11 9.68 12.71
CA VAL A 46 4.83 10.40 12.84
C VAL A 46 4.70 11.05 14.21
N ASP A 47 5.17 10.37 15.26
CA ASP A 47 5.13 10.86 16.63
C ASP A 47 6.30 10.29 17.43
N PHE A 48 6.72 11.01 18.47
CA PHE A 48 7.72 10.58 19.43
C PHE A 48 7.10 10.54 20.82
N HIS A 49 7.00 9.35 21.42
CA HIS A 49 6.50 9.24 22.79
C HIS A 49 7.44 9.95 23.76
N THR A 50 6.89 10.91 24.51
CA THR A 50 7.57 11.47 25.68
C THR A 50 7.47 10.47 26.83
N LEU A 51 8.59 10.22 27.51
CA LEU A 51 8.57 9.43 28.74
C LEU A 51 7.69 10.14 29.77
N ARG A 52 6.72 9.42 30.36
CA ARG A 52 5.92 9.95 31.48
C ARG A 52 6.87 10.38 32.61
N GLY A 53 6.81 11.66 32.97
CA GLY A 53 7.70 12.27 33.97
C GLY A 53 8.96 12.94 33.41
N ALA A 54 9.10 13.07 32.09
CA ALA A 54 10.17 13.86 31.50
C ALA A 54 10.08 15.34 31.92
N PRO A 55 11.23 16.03 32.13
CA PRO A 55 11.24 17.43 32.54
C PRO A 55 10.53 18.33 31.51
N CYS A 56 9.79 19.33 31.99
CA CYS A 56 9.04 20.27 31.15
C CYS A 56 9.92 21.12 30.22
N VAL A 57 11.23 21.20 30.49
CA VAL A 57 12.20 21.90 29.65
C VAL A 57 13.12 20.86 29.01
N PRO A 58 13.17 20.76 27.67
CA PRO A 58 14.10 19.87 27.01
C PRO A 58 15.54 20.33 27.28
N VAL A 59 16.30 19.49 27.98
CA VAL A 59 17.73 19.70 28.21
C VAL A 59 18.51 19.03 27.09
N ARG A 60 19.37 19.80 26.41
CA ARG A 60 20.16 19.30 25.28
C ARG A 60 21.59 19.02 25.71
N THR A 61 22.12 17.87 25.29
CA THR A 61 23.50 17.49 25.58
C THR A 61 24.43 17.99 24.47
N CYS A 62 25.45 18.78 24.84
CA CYS A 62 26.45 19.26 23.89
C CYS A 62 27.16 18.08 23.21
N PRO A 63 27.25 18.07 21.86
CA PRO A 63 27.89 16.98 21.14
C PRO A 63 29.39 16.87 21.43
N ARG A 64 30.07 17.99 21.74
CA ARG A 64 31.51 18.05 21.99
C ARG A 64 31.91 17.71 23.42
N CYS A 65 31.27 18.35 24.41
CA CYS A 65 31.70 18.27 25.81
C CYS A 65 30.72 17.54 26.74
N GLY A 66 29.56 17.11 26.24
CA GLY A 66 28.57 16.38 27.04
C GLY A 66 27.81 17.22 28.07
N ARG A 67 28.09 18.53 28.18
CA ARG A 67 27.35 19.42 29.11
C ARG A 67 25.90 19.56 28.70
N SER A 68 25.03 19.58 29.70
CA SER A 68 23.63 19.97 29.54
C SER A 68 23.52 21.45 29.22
N VAL A 69 22.73 21.79 28.21
CA VAL A 69 22.49 23.15 27.74
C VAL A 69 20.99 23.37 27.63
N SER A 70 20.53 24.53 28.08
CA SER A 70 19.13 24.92 27.93
C SER A 70 18.76 25.06 26.46
N ALA A 71 17.54 24.65 26.08
CA ALA A 71 17.06 24.76 24.71
C ALA A 71 17.10 26.21 24.16
N THR A 72 17.02 27.22 25.03
CA THR A 72 16.98 28.64 24.69
C THR A 72 18.28 29.18 24.10
N THR A 73 19.44 28.66 24.54
CA THR A 73 20.74 29.25 24.20
C THR A 73 21.32 28.79 22.86
N GLY A 74 20.94 27.61 22.36
CA GLY A 74 21.43 27.04 21.07
C GLY A 74 22.94 26.69 21.00
N ASN A 75 23.77 27.36 21.79
CA ASN A 75 25.22 27.22 21.80
C ASN A 75 25.68 26.84 23.20
N CYS A 76 26.63 25.92 23.26
CA CYS A 76 27.30 25.56 24.50
C CYS A 76 28.41 26.57 24.83
N VAL A 77 28.76 26.70 26.11
CA VAL A 77 29.91 27.48 26.59
C VAL A 77 31.24 27.05 25.94
N CYS A 78 31.34 25.81 25.46
CA CYS A 78 32.52 25.34 24.72
C CYS A 78 32.59 25.83 23.26
N GLY A 79 31.65 26.68 22.84
CA GLY A 79 31.56 27.25 21.48
C GLY A 79 30.85 26.36 20.44
N GLU A 80 30.42 25.15 20.80
CA GLU A 80 29.76 24.24 19.85
C GLU A 80 28.24 24.43 19.86
N ASN A 81 27.60 24.31 18.69
CA ASN A 81 26.14 24.34 18.57
C ASN A 81 25.54 23.02 19.11
N VAL A 82 24.52 23.11 19.98
CA VAL A 82 23.91 21.92 20.60
C VAL A 82 23.06 21.12 19.63
N ASN A 83 22.70 21.68 18.47
CA ASN A 83 22.00 21.01 17.38
C ASN A 83 22.99 20.49 16.32
N GLN A 84 24.27 20.34 16.64
CA GLN A 84 25.25 19.83 15.70
C GLN A 84 25.35 18.31 15.77
N CYS A 85 25.32 17.66 14.61
CA CYS A 85 25.51 16.22 14.49
C CYS A 85 26.95 15.82 14.85
N ARG A 86 27.12 14.83 15.74
CA ARG A 86 28.45 14.28 16.08
C ARG A 86 29.14 13.60 14.90
N SER A 87 28.37 12.99 13.99
CA SER A 87 28.91 12.21 12.89
C SER A 87 29.35 13.06 11.70
N CYS A 88 28.52 14.01 11.26
CA CYS A 88 28.78 14.79 10.04
C CYS A 88 28.87 16.31 10.24
N ARG A 89 28.76 16.79 11.49
CA ARG A 89 28.81 18.21 11.85
C ARG A 89 27.74 19.11 11.23
N ASN A 90 26.75 18.54 10.53
CA ASN A 90 25.58 19.26 10.05
C ASN A 90 24.73 19.75 11.21
N ILE A 91 24.20 20.98 11.10
CA ILE A 91 23.34 21.60 12.11
C ILE A 91 21.89 21.50 11.63
N ASN A 92 21.03 20.87 12.42
CA ASN A 92 19.59 20.78 12.12
C ASN A 92 18.81 21.83 12.93
N TYR A 93 18.09 22.71 12.25
CA TYR A 93 17.21 23.71 12.88
C TYR A 93 15.73 23.37 12.75
N ASP A 94 15.37 22.36 11.95
CA ASP A 94 13.99 22.04 11.60
C ASP A 94 13.25 21.47 12.83
N GLU A 95 13.82 20.42 13.44
CA GLU A 95 13.23 19.72 14.59
C GLU A 95 14.26 19.55 15.71
N PRO A 96 14.45 20.59 16.54
CA PRO A 96 15.61 20.65 17.41
C PRO A 96 15.44 19.83 18.71
N ASP A 97 14.21 19.42 19.06
CA ASP A 97 13.90 18.56 20.21
C ASP A 97 14.00 17.07 19.88
N ALA A 98 13.73 16.67 18.63
CA ALA A 98 13.88 15.32 18.13
C ALA A 98 15.06 15.24 17.16
N PHE A 99 16.26 15.61 17.61
CA PHE A 99 17.42 15.78 16.72
C PHE A 99 17.71 14.54 15.86
N LEU A 100 17.24 14.58 14.61
CA LEU A 100 17.53 13.65 13.52
C LEU A 100 18.33 14.39 12.46
N CYS A 101 19.53 13.91 12.16
CA CYS A 101 20.38 14.58 11.19
C CYS A 101 19.88 14.34 9.76
N ASN A 102 19.40 15.39 9.09
CA ASN A 102 18.92 15.32 7.70
C ASN A 102 20.01 14.97 6.65
N SER A 103 21.29 14.93 7.05
CA SER A 103 22.41 14.62 6.15
C SER A 103 22.95 13.19 6.30
N CYS A 104 22.94 12.63 7.51
CA CYS A 104 23.52 11.31 7.77
C CYS A 104 22.61 10.34 8.54
N GLY A 105 21.38 10.75 8.87
CA GLY A 105 20.42 9.92 9.60
C GLY A 105 20.75 9.69 11.07
N PHE A 106 21.84 10.26 11.61
CA PHE A 106 22.15 10.15 13.04
C PHE A 106 21.03 10.72 13.90
N PHE A 107 20.48 9.90 14.79
CA PHE A 107 19.45 10.29 15.74
C PHE A 107 20.01 10.25 17.16
N ARG A 108 19.78 11.32 17.94
CA ARG A 108 20.39 11.47 19.28
C ARG A 108 19.85 10.45 20.30
N HIS A 109 18.57 10.11 20.20
CA HIS A 109 17.86 9.38 21.25
C HIS A 109 17.81 7.87 21.01
N VAL A 110 17.89 7.44 19.75
CA VAL A 110 17.81 6.03 19.35
C VAL A 110 18.81 5.76 18.23
N ASN A 111 19.46 4.60 18.27
CA ASN A 111 20.11 4.03 17.10
C ASN A 111 19.08 3.18 16.36
N MET A 112 18.74 3.58 15.14
CA MET A 112 17.83 2.82 14.28
C MET A 112 18.64 2.09 13.21
N ARG A 113 18.36 0.80 13.05
CA ARG A 113 18.84 -0.01 11.95
C ARG A 113 17.65 -0.45 11.12
N VAL A 114 17.79 -0.32 9.81
CA VAL A 114 16.79 -0.77 8.83
C VAL A 114 17.46 -1.81 7.96
N ASP A 115 16.95 -3.03 7.99
CA ASP A 115 17.36 -4.09 7.08
C ASP A 115 16.22 -4.29 6.07
N ILE A 116 16.53 -4.18 4.77
CA ILE A 116 15.56 -4.34 3.69
C ILE A 116 15.83 -5.69 3.03
N GLN A 117 14.87 -6.60 3.07
CA GLN A 117 14.96 -7.85 2.36
C GLN A 117 14.46 -7.66 0.93
N VAL A 118 15.35 -7.86 -0.03
CA VAL A 118 15.06 -7.78 -1.46
C VAL A 118 15.19 -9.17 -2.09
N GLY A 119 14.24 -9.51 -2.96
CA GLY A 119 14.33 -10.72 -3.79
C GLY A 119 14.86 -10.38 -5.18
N GLU A 120 15.40 -11.38 -5.88
CA GLU A 120 15.69 -11.23 -7.30
C GLU A 120 14.40 -10.93 -8.06
N SER A 121 14.45 -9.91 -8.91
CA SER A 121 13.36 -9.69 -9.84
C SER A 121 13.57 -10.58 -11.06
N TYR A 122 12.56 -11.38 -11.40
CA TYR A 122 12.55 -12.11 -12.66
C TYR A 122 12.46 -11.18 -13.88
N ARG A 123 11.89 -9.98 -13.70
CA ARG A 123 11.58 -9.04 -14.79
C ARG A 123 12.57 -7.88 -14.91
N TRP A 124 13.35 -7.61 -13.87
CA TRP A 124 14.22 -6.45 -13.78
C TRP A 124 15.66 -6.89 -13.54
N PRO A 125 16.61 -6.62 -14.46
CA PRO A 125 18.01 -6.90 -14.20
C PRO A 125 18.54 -6.02 -13.07
N ALA A 126 19.50 -6.52 -12.30
CA ALA A 126 20.15 -5.75 -11.25
C ALA A 126 20.85 -4.51 -11.83
N VAL A 127 20.62 -3.35 -11.22
CA VAL A 127 21.24 -2.08 -11.66
C VAL A 127 22.53 -1.87 -10.88
N THR A 128 23.65 -2.28 -11.48
CA THR A 128 24.99 -2.17 -10.88
C THR A 128 25.82 -1.02 -11.46
N ASP A 129 25.44 -0.55 -12.65
CA ASP A 129 26.17 0.45 -13.42
C ASP A 129 25.22 1.21 -14.38
N ALA A 130 25.80 2.09 -15.20
CA ALA A 130 25.02 2.91 -16.12
C ALA A 130 24.42 2.10 -17.30
N ALA A 131 25.02 0.98 -17.69
CA ALA A 131 24.54 0.16 -18.81
C ALA A 131 23.34 -0.71 -18.37
N SER A 132 23.48 -1.38 -17.23
CA SER A 132 22.40 -2.11 -16.56
C SER A 132 21.22 -1.20 -16.21
N ARG A 133 21.47 0.06 -15.84
CA ARG A 133 20.40 1.07 -15.66
C ARG A 133 19.59 1.28 -16.94
N ARG A 134 20.26 1.51 -18.08
CA ARG A 134 19.57 1.69 -19.38
C ARG A 134 18.77 0.45 -19.77
N HIS A 135 19.31 -0.73 -19.50
CA HIS A 135 18.59 -1.99 -19.76
C HIS A 135 17.33 -2.10 -18.89
N ALA A 136 17.44 -1.81 -17.58
CA ALA A 136 16.30 -1.81 -16.67
C ALA A 136 15.25 -0.75 -17.05
N GLU A 137 15.68 0.44 -17.49
CA GLU A 137 14.79 1.51 -18.00
C GLU A 137 14.04 1.05 -19.26
N LYS A 138 14.74 0.43 -20.22
CA LYS A 138 14.12 -0.11 -21.43
C LYS A 138 13.12 -1.22 -21.12
N ALA A 139 13.50 -2.19 -20.29
CA ALA A 139 12.58 -3.23 -19.82
C ALA A 139 11.33 -2.61 -19.16
N ARG A 140 11.46 -1.41 -18.57
CA ARG A 140 10.37 -0.74 -17.86
C ARG A 140 9.36 -0.19 -18.84
N GLU A 141 9.85 0.44 -19.89
CA GLU A 141 9.04 0.93 -20.99
C GLU A 141 8.28 -0.24 -21.66
N GLU A 142 8.98 -1.33 -21.97
CA GLU A 142 8.37 -2.54 -22.56
C GLU A 142 7.28 -3.14 -21.64
N CYS A 143 7.52 -3.20 -20.33
CA CYS A 143 6.53 -3.68 -19.36
C CYS A 143 5.29 -2.77 -19.28
N VAL A 144 5.47 -1.45 -19.34
CA VAL A 144 4.35 -0.50 -19.31
C VAL A 144 3.47 -0.69 -20.55
N GLU A 145 4.09 -0.90 -21.71
CA GLU A 145 3.40 -1.14 -22.98
C GLU A 145 2.65 -2.48 -22.98
N GLU A 146 3.24 -3.54 -22.41
CA GLU A 146 2.55 -4.83 -22.22
C GLU A 146 1.34 -4.70 -21.30
N VAL A 147 1.48 -3.98 -20.17
CA VAL A 147 0.37 -3.75 -19.23
C VAL A 147 -0.75 -2.94 -19.89
N ALA A 148 -0.42 -1.91 -20.67
CA ALA A 148 -1.39 -1.12 -21.42
C ALA A 148 -2.18 -1.99 -22.43
N THR A 149 -1.48 -2.89 -23.13
CA THR A 149 -2.12 -3.82 -24.08
C THR A 149 -3.08 -4.78 -23.36
N ARG A 150 -2.66 -5.37 -22.24
CA ARG A 150 -3.54 -6.26 -21.45
C ARG A 150 -4.73 -5.54 -20.85
N LEU A 151 -4.56 -4.28 -20.44
CA LEU A 151 -5.66 -3.47 -19.94
C LEU A 151 -6.71 -3.23 -21.03
N PHE A 152 -6.27 -2.93 -22.25
CA PHE A 152 -7.15 -2.76 -23.40
C PHE A 152 -7.93 -4.04 -23.73
N GLU A 153 -7.27 -5.20 -23.74
CA GLU A 153 -7.92 -6.50 -23.92
C GLU A 153 -8.96 -6.80 -22.82
N TRP A 154 -8.63 -6.47 -21.57
CA TRP A 154 -9.53 -6.62 -20.43
C TRP A 154 -10.76 -5.73 -20.56
N GLU A 155 -10.59 -4.46 -20.92
CA GLU A 155 -11.70 -3.52 -21.14
C GLU A 155 -12.62 -3.99 -22.26
N GLY A 156 -12.05 -4.52 -23.36
CA GLY A 156 -12.81 -5.13 -24.45
C GLY A 156 -13.62 -6.35 -23.98
N THR A 157 -12.99 -7.23 -23.20
CA THR A 157 -13.67 -8.40 -22.60
C THR A 157 -14.80 -7.98 -21.66
N GLN A 158 -14.57 -6.95 -20.84
CA GLN A 158 -15.57 -6.44 -19.91
C GLN A 158 -16.77 -5.81 -20.65
N ALA A 159 -16.52 -5.08 -21.75
CA ALA A 159 -17.56 -4.53 -22.60
C ALA A 159 -18.40 -5.63 -23.26
N PHE A 160 -17.75 -6.66 -23.80
CA PHE A 160 -18.43 -7.82 -24.37
C PHE A 160 -19.33 -8.51 -23.34
N LEU A 161 -18.83 -8.80 -22.15
CA LEU A 161 -19.61 -9.43 -21.08
C LEU A 161 -20.80 -8.56 -20.64
N ARG A 162 -20.62 -7.24 -20.53
CA ARG A 162 -21.73 -6.32 -20.23
C ARG A 162 -22.82 -6.40 -21.30
N HIS A 163 -22.46 -6.34 -22.57
CA HIS A 163 -23.44 -6.46 -23.67
C HIS A 163 -24.14 -7.82 -23.67
N ALA A 164 -23.43 -8.92 -23.42
CA ALA A 164 -24.03 -10.24 -23.34
C ALA A 164 -25.06 -10.34 -22.20
N VAL A 165 -24.74 -9.80 -21.02
CA VAL A 165 -25.65 -9.76 -19.86
C VAL A 165 -26.87 -8.87 -20.14
N GLU A 166 -26.69 -7.73 -20.82
CA GLU A 166 -27.80 -6.85 -21.21
C GLU A 166 -28.71 -7.50 -22.25
N ALA A 167 -28.14 -8.18 -23.25
CA ALA A 167 -28.90 -8.92 -24.25
C ALA A 167 -29.71 -10.06 -23.62
N ASP A 168 -29.11 -10.83 -22.70
CA ASP A 168 -29.81 -11.90 -21.99
C ASP A 168 -30.95 -11.34 -21.11
N ARG A 169 -30.71 -10.22 -20.41
CA ARG A 169 -31.76 -9.49 -19.68
C ARG A 169 -32.89 -9.03 -20.60
N ALA A 170 -32.59 -8.54 -21.82
CA ALA A 170 -33.60 -8.14 -22.80
C ALA A 170 -34.39 -9.36 -23.32
N HIS A 171 -33.72 -10.49 -23.57
CA HIS A 171 -34.37 -11.74 -23.95
C HIS A 171 -35.30 -12.27 -22.86
N LEU A 172 -34.90 -12.24 -21.59
CA LEU A 172 -35.75 -12.61 -20.45
C LEU A 172 -36.92 -11.63 -20.26
N SER A 173 -36.71 -10.33 -20.49
CA SER A 173 -37.78 -9.32 -20.50
C SER A 173 -38.80 -9.58 -21.62
N MET A 174 -38.35 -9.94 -22.82
CA MET A 174 -39.23 -10.31 -23.94
C MET A 174 -39.92 -11.67 -23.73
N ALA A 175 -39.26 -12.63 -23.09
CA ALA A 175 -39.86 -13.92 -22.73
C ALA A 175 -40.94 -13.80 -21.65
N ASN A 176 -40.91 -12.73 -20.85
CA ASN A 176 -41.98 -12.37 -19.91
C ASN A 176 -43.14 -11.58 -20.54
N VAL A 177 -43.14 -11.35 -21.87
CA VAL A 177 -44.36 -10.98 -22.60
C VAL A 177 -45.17 -12.25 -22.80
N GLY A 178 -46.01 -12.55 -21.79
CA GLY A 178 -46.72 -13.80 -21.65
C GLY A 178 -47.51 -14.23 -22.88
N ILE A 179 -47.18 -15.41 -23.39
CA ILE A 179 -48.18 -16.27 -24.03
C ILE A 179 -49.07 -16.75 -22.89
N ALA A 180 -50.21 -16.10 -22.70
CA ALA A 180 -51.31 -16.64 -21.91
C ALA A 180 -51.93 -17.83 -22.68
N ALA A 181 -51.26 -18.98 -22.62
CA ALA A 181 -51.87 -20.25 -23.03
C ALA A 181 -52.62 -20.81 -21.81
N THR A 182 -53.90 -20.48 -21.69
CA THR A 182 -54.80 -21.17 -20.78
C THR A 182 -54.97 -22.60 -21.26
N ILE A 183 -54.26 -23.55 -20.65
CA ILE A 183 -54.52 -24.98 -20.83
C ILE A 183 -55.74 -25.32 -19.96
N GLN A 184 -56.91 -25.43 -20.57
CA GLN A 184 -58.09 -25.98 -19.91
C GLN A 184 -58.02 -27.50 -19.93
N PHE A 185 -57.91 -28.11 -18.75
CA PHE A 185 -58.17 -29.54 -18.60
C PHE A 185 -59.70 -29.75 -18.53
N PRO A 186 -60.27 -30.70 -19.28
CA PRO A 186 -61.67 -31.05 -19.10
C PRO A 186 -61.85 -31.66 -17.71
N ASN A 187 -62.80 -31.11 -16.94
CA ASN A 187 -63.22 -31.70 -15.66
C ASN A 187 -63.70 -33.13 -15.93
N GLU A 188 -62.96 -34.12 -15.43
CA GLU A 188 -63.51 -35.45 -15.19
C GLU A 188 -64.59 -35.32 -14.12
N SER A 189 -65.85 -35.38 -14.54
CA SER A 189 -66.98 -36.04 -13.86
C SER A 189 -68.30 -35.35 -14.19
N SER A 190 -69.02 -35.92 -15.17
CA SER A 190 -70.47 -36.16 -15.08
C SER A 190 -70.98 -36.75 -16.40
N ASP A 191 -70.63 -38.01 -16.68
CA ASP A 191 -71.50 -38.83 -17.53
C ASP A 191 -71.81 -40.17 -16.83
N PRO A 192 -73.03 -40.35 -16.30
CA PRO A 192 -73.41 -41.53 -15.54
C PRO A 192 -73.83 -42.73 -16.43
N ARG A 193 -73.31 -42.86 -17.67
CA ARG A 193 -73.84 -43.84 -18.64
C ARG A 193 -72.82 -44.68 -19.42
N LEU A 194 -71.68 -45.03 -18.83
CA LEU A 194 -70.87 -46.16 -19.33
C LEU A 194 -71.14 -47.43 -18.52
N VAL A 195 -72.19 -48.11 -18.98
CA VAL A 195 -72.55 -49.50 -18.70
C VAL A 195 -71.82 -50.38 -19.72
N HIS A 196 -71.05 -51.38 -19.26
CA HIS A 196 -70.85 -52.69 -19.93
C HIS A 196 -70.26 -53.65 -18.89
N ARG A 197 -71.07 -54.56 -18.32
CA ARG A 197 -71.31 -55.96 -18.76
C ARG A 197 -70.05 -56.82 -18.88
N GLY A 198 -69.90 -57.73 -17.91
CA GLY A 198 -69.70 -59.16 -18.17
C GLY A 198 -68.29 -59.71 -17.94
N SER A 199 -68.13 -60.45 -16.84
CA SER A 199 -67.50 -61.77 -16.85
C SER A 199 -67.94 -62.52 -15.60
N ASP A 200 -68.74 -63.56 -15.86
CA ASP A 200 -69.13 -64.60 -14.91
C ASP A 200 -67.88 -65.33 -14.37
N ASP A 201 -67.84 -65.52 -13.06
CA ASP A 201 -67.28 -66.71 -12.41
C ASP A 201 -68.19 -66.98 -11.19
N ASP A 202 -68.71 -68.22 -11.17
CA ASP A 202 -69.62 -68.92 -10.23
C ASP A 202 -71.13 -68.59 -10.22
#